data_AF-A0A2A4Q5X2-F1
#
_entry.id   AF-A0A2A4Q5X2-F1
#
_cell.length_a   1.000
_cell.length_b   1.000
_cell.length_c   1.000
_cell.angle_alpha   90.00
_cell.angle_beta   90.00
_cell.angle_gamma   90.00
#
_symmetry.space_group_name_H-M   'P 1'
#
loop_
_entity.id
_entity.type
_entity.pdbx_description
1 polymer ?
#
loop_
_entity_poly.entity_id
_entity_poly.type
_entity_poly.pdbx_seq_one_letter_code
_entity_poly.pdbx_strand_id
1 'polypeptide(L)'
;MGAEKLDRLLEWCDELAIPVVTVWALSLDNLHRDPKEVDQLIEVIQHKLKDLALTASPGLSARSVHVVGRLDALPDHVREAIADVETRTAQVGPFRLNIAVGYDGREEITEAVRNLLLERADQEISLKDVAKELIPEDITQRLYS
;
A
#
# COMPACT_ATOMS: atom_id res chain seq x y z
N MET A 1 -7.48 7.39 -19.47
CA MET A 1 -6.24 6.79 -18.90
C MET A 1 -6.58 5.90 -17.70
N GLY A 2 -5.62 5.17 -17.11
CA GLY A 2 -5.89 4.23 -16.01
C GLY A 2 -6.50 4.88 -14.76
N ALA A 3 -6.08 6.09 -14.41
CA ALA A 3 -6.59 6.84 -13.26
C ALA A 3 -8.10 7.18 -13.38
N GLU A 4 -8.59 7.56 -14.56
CA GLU A 4 -10.03 7.82 -14.78
C GLU A 4 -10.88 6.54 -14.61
N LYS A 5 -10.30 5.37 -14.90
CA LYS A 5 -10.97 4.09 -14.66
C LYS A 5 -11.08 3.76 -13.18
N LEU A 6 -10.13 4.23 -12.36
CA LEU A 6 -10.20 4.08 -10.90
C LEU A 6 -11.38 4.86 -10.35
N ASP A 7 -11.58 6.11 -10.77
CA ASP A 7 -12.71 6.92 -10.28
C ASP A 7 -14.05 6.26 -10.57
N ARG A 8 -14.25 5.80 -11.80
CA ARG A 8 -15.45 5.08 -12.18
C ARG A 8 -15.65 3.78 -11.40
N LEU A 9 -14.57 3.06 -11.10
CA LEU A 9 -14.63 1.87 -10.25
C LEU A 9 -15.08 2.23 -8.83
N LEU A 10 -14.52 3.30 -8.25
CA LEU A 10 -14.87 3.75 -6.91
C LEU A 10 -16.33 4.21 -6.84
N GLU A 11 -16.84 4.89 -7.86
CA GLU A 11 -18.26 5.25 -7.98
C GLU A 11 -19.16 4.01 -7.90
N TRP A 12 -18.86 2.96 -8.69
CA TRP A 12 -19.62 1.70 -8.61
C TRP A 12 -19.50 1.02 -7.25
N CYS A 13 -18.32 1.06 -6.64
CA CYS A 13 -18.13 0.53 -5.29
C CYS A 13 -18.94 1.30 -4.26
N ASP A 14 -19.09 2.62 -4.41
CA ASP A 14 -19.93 3.44 -3.54
C ASP A 14 -21.42 3.11 -3.70
N GLU A 15 -21.90 2.97 -4.95
CA GLU A 15 -23.28 2.58 -5.26
C GLU A 15 -23.64 1.20 -4.67
N LEU A 16 -22.68 0.28 -4.64
CA LEU A 16 -22.82 -1.07 -4.13
C LEU A 16 -22.45 -1.22 -2.64
N ALA A 17 -22.08 -0.12 -1.98
CA ALA A 17 -21.61 -0.10 -0.60
C ALA A 17 -20.45 -1.09 -0.32
N ILE A 18 -19.53 -1.22 -1.27
CA ILE A 18 -18.32 -2.05 -1.13
C ILE A 18 -17.35 -1.36 -0.15
N PRO A 19 -17.11 -1.96 1.03
CA PRO A 19 -16.44 -1.28 2.12
C PRO A 19 -14.93 -1.14 1.93
N VAL A 20 -14.32 -2.04 1.16
CA VAL A 20 -12.87 -2.08 0.97
C VAL A 20 -12.56 -2.33 -0.50
N VAL A 21 -11.73 -1.45 -1.06
CA VAL A 21 -11.17 -1.60 -2.41
C VAL A 21 -9.66 -1.61 -2.30
N THR A 22 -9.00 -2.56 -2.95
CA THR A 22 -7.53 -2.59 -3.06
C THR A 22 -7.17 -2.51 -4.53
N VAL A 23 -6.29 -1.58 -4.89
CA VAL A 23 -5.79 -1.42 -6.27
C VAL A 23 -4.28 -1.54 -6.30
N TRP A 24 -3.77 -2.24 -7.33
CA TRP A 24 -2.34 -2.35 -7.56
C TRP A 24 -1.90 -1.28 -8.56
N ALA A 25 -1.25 -0.23 -8.06
CA ALA A 25 -0.86 0.92 -8.87
C ALA A 25 0.56 0.78 -9.44
N LEU A 26 1.49 0.22 -8.66
CA LEU A 26 2.89 0.05 -9.08
C LEU A 26 3.50 -1.18 -8.40
N SER A 27 4.11 -2.10 -9.15
CA SER A 27 4.88 -3.20 -8.56
C SER A 27 6.33 -2.84 -8.33
N LEU A 28 7.02 -3.57 -7.44
CA LEU A 28 8.46 -3.39 -7.23
C LEU A 28 9.26 -3.64 -8.52
N ASP A 29 8.88 -4.64 -9.31
CA ASP A 29 9.46 -4.91 -10.63
C ASP A 29 9.34 -3.73 -11.60
N ASN A 30 8.28 -2.91 -11.48
CA ASN A 30 8.11 -1.75 -12.36
C ASN A 30 9.17 -0.69 -12.14
N LEU A 31 9.76 -0.60 -10.95
CA LEU A 31 10.84 0.34 -10.66
C LEU A 31 12.13 0.05 -11.45
N HIS A 32 12.25 -1.15 -12.02
CA HIS A 32 13.39 -1.55 -12.85
C HIS A 32 13.19 -1.28 -14.36
N ARG A 33 12.06 -0.68 -14.76
CA ARG A 33 11.79 -0.32 -16.17
C ARG A 33 12.59 0.90 -16.62
N ASP A 34 12.38 1.33 -17.86
CA ASP A 34 12.99 2.56 -18.38
C ASP A 34 12.68 3.75 -17.44
N PRO A 35 13.67 4.56 -17.04
CA PRO A 35 13.47 5.64 -16.08
C PRO A 35 12.35 6.61 -16.48
N LYS A 36 12.18 6.90 -17.78
CA LYS A 36 11.12 7.82 -18.22
C LYS A 36 9.73 7.22 -18.04
N GLU A 37 9.60 5.90 -18.22
CA GLU A 37 8.34 5.21 -17.96
C GLU A 37 8.02 5.21 -16.47
N VAL A 38 9.02 4.95 -15.62
CA VAL A 38 8.88 4.97 -14.16
C VAL A 38 8.49 6.36 -13.67
N ASP A 39 9.14 7.41 -14.17
CA ASP A 39 8.83 8.80 -13.83
C ASP A 39 7.38 9.16 -14.18
N GLN A 40 6.90 8.75 -15.37
CA GLN A 40 5.50 8.97 -15.78
C GLN A 40 4.50 8.24 -14.87
N LEU A 41 4.80 7.00 -14.46
CA LEU A 41 3.95 6.25 -13.53
C LEU A 41 3.91 6.94 -12.16
N ILE A 42 5.06 7.38 -11.66
CA ILE A 42 5.20 8.11 -10.41
C ILE A 42 4.40 9.42 -10.45
N GLU A 43 4.49 10.19 -11.54
CA GLU A 43 3.71 11.42 -11.72
C GLU A 43 2.20 11.16 -11.67
N VAL A 44 1.72 10.13 -12.37
CA VAL A 44 0.29 9.77 -12.36
C VAL A 44 -0.17 9.36 -10.96
N ILE A 45 0.62 8.57 -10.24
CA ILE A 45 0.32 8.14 -8.87
C ILE A 45 0.29 9.36 -7.94
N GLN A 46 1.31 10.21 -8.00
CA GLN A 46 1.41 11.41 -7.16
C GLN A 46 0.23 12.36 -7.40
N HIS A 47 -0.13 12.60 -8.68
CA HIS A 47 -1.28 13.42 -9.04
C HIS A 47 -2.56 12.83 -8.44
N LYS A 48 -2.76 11.52 -8.57
CA LYS A 48 -3.95 10.86 -8.04
C LYS A 48 -4.06 10.94 -6.52
N LEU A 49 -2.95 10.76 -5.80
CA LEU A 49 -2.91 10.89 -4.33
C LEU A 49 -3.28 12.32 -3.90
N LYS A 50 -2.72 13.34 -4.58
CA LYS A 50 -3.04 14.74 -4.32
C LYS A 50 -4.50 15.07 -4.60
N ASP A 51 -5.07 14.55 -5.69
CA ASP A 51 -6.49 14.75 -6.00
C ASP A 51 -7.38 14.14 -4.92
N LEU A 52 -7.13 12.89 -4.53
CA LEU A 52 -7.85 12.21 -3.45
C LEU A 52 -7.76 12.99 -2.14
N ALA A 53 -6.58 13.51 -1.82
CA ALA A 53 -6.37 14.36 -0.65
C ALA A 53 -7.22 15.63 -0.75
N LEU A 54 -7.17 16.35 -1.88
CA LEU A 54 -7.91 17.60 -2.11
C LEU A 54 -9.43 17.42 -2.02
N THR A 55 -9.94 16.30 -2.52
CA THR A 55 -11.38 15.98 -2.49
C THR A 55 -11.82 15.29 -1.20
N ALA A 56 -10.92 15.04 -0.25
CA ALA A 56 -11.24 14.42 1.01
C ALA A 56 -12.25 15.27 1.80
N SER A 57 -13.46 14.74 1.95
CA SER A 57 -14.53 15.35 2.73
C SER A 57 -15.30 14.25 3.48
N PRO A 58 -15.71 14.48 4.74
CA PRO A 58 -16.54 13.53 5.45
C PRO A 58 -17.85 13.24 4.71
N GLY A 59 -18.29 11.98 4.73
CA GLY A 59 -19.51 11.55 4.05
C GLY A 59 -19.79 10.06 4.16
N LEU A 60 -21.02 9.65 3.82
CA LEU A 60 -21.45 8.25 3.89
C LEU A 60 -20.69 7.33 2.92
N SER A 61 -20.19 7.88 1.82
CA SER A 61 -19.36 7.18 0.83
C SER A 61 -17.87 7.53 0.93
N ALA A 62 -17.47 8.29 1.95
CA ALA A 62 -16.10 8.77 2.04
C ALA A 62 -15.12 7.64 2.39
N ARG A 63 -13.96 7.66 1.72
CA ARG A 63 -12.94 6.61 1.80
C ARG A 63 -11.70 7.11 2.52
N SER A 64 -11.30 6.38 3.56
CA SER A 64 -9.94 6.43 4.09
C SER A 64 -8.97 5.81 3.08
N VAL A 65 -7.91 6.52 2.73
CA VAL A 65 -6.86 6.03 1.83
C VAL A 65 -5.72 5.49 2.67
N HIS A 66 -5.22 4.32 2.27
CA HIS A 66 -4.02 3.69 2.83
C HIS A 66 -3.12 3.25 1.69
N VAL A 67 -1.83 3.53 1.78
CA VAL A 67 -0.86 3.16 0.74
C VAL A 67 0.06 2.08 1.27
N VAL A 68 0.05 0.93 0.61
CA VAL A 68 0.81 -0.26 1.04
C VAL A 68 1.92 -0.57 0.04
N GLY A 69 3.09 -0.98 0.53
CA GLY A 69 4.22 -1.38 -0.31
C GLY A 69 5.56 -0.89 0.21
N ARG A 70 6.59 -1.01 -0.62
CA ARG A 70 7.95 -0.60 -0.29
C ARG A 70 8.16 0.91 -0.47
N LEU A 71 7.62 1.68 0.48
CA LEU A 71 7.53 3.14 0.34
C LEU A 71 8.90 3.83 0.38
N ASP A 72 9.88 3.25 1.07
CA ASP A 72 11.27 3.70 1.13
C ASP A 72 11.99 3.66 -0.23
N ALA A 73 11.51 2.83 -1.17
CA ALA A 73 12.00 2.78 -2.54
C ALA A 73 11.42 3.89 -3.44
N LEU A 74 10.44 4.66 -2.96
CA LEU A 74 9.80 5.74 -3.72
C LEU A 74 10.49 7.08 -3.48
N PRO A 75 10.47 8.01 -4.45
CA PRO A 75 10.99 9.36 -4.25
C PRO A 75 10.30 10.12 -3.12
N ASP A 76 11.03 11.02 -2.47
CA ASP A 76 10.57 11.80 -1.31
C ASP A 76 9.22 12.51 -1.56
N HIS A 77 9.08 13.15 -2.73
CA HIS A 77 7.86 13.87 -3.11
C HIS A 77 6.62 12.97 -3.27
N VAL A 78 6.81 11.66 -3.47
CA VAL A 78 5.71 10.67 -3.49
C VAL A 78 5.36 10.29 -2.06
N ARG A 79 6.37 10.03 -1.23
CA ARG A 79 6.16 9.72 0.20
C ARG A 79 5.45 10.85 0.94
N GLU A 80 5.76 12.10 0.61
CA GLU A 80 5.05 13.28 1.12
C GLU A 80 3.57 13.30 0.69
N ALA A 81 3.29 12.99 -0.58
CA ALA A 81 1.91 12.93 -1.09
C ALA A 81 1.11 11.78 -0.46
N ILE A 82 1.77 10.64 -0.19
CA ILE A 82 1.20 9.52 0.56
C ILE A 82 0.82 9.98 1.97
N ALA A 83 1.76 10.58 2.70
CA ALA A 83 1.51 11.05 4.07
C ALA A 83 0.37 12.08 4.14
N ASP A 84 0.28 13.00 3.16
CA ASP A 84 -0.80 13.99 3.08
C ASP A 84 -2.17 13.32 2.87
N VAL A 85 -2.30 12.40 1.90
CA VAL A 85 -3.58 11.76 1.62
C VAL A 85 -4.06 10.88 2.76
N GLU A 86 -3.17 10.11 3.39
CA GLU A 86 -3.52 9.27 4.54
C GLU A 86 -3.98 10.13 5.72
N THR A 87 -3.27 11.22 6.00
CA THR A 87 -3.63 12.16 7.07
C THR A 87 -4.99 12.81 6.82
N ARG A 88 -5.23 13.29 5.60
CA ARG A 88 -6.48 14.00 5.26
C ARG A 88 -7.69 13.09 5.17
N THR A 89 -7.49 11.80 4.93
CA THR A 89 -8.58 10.82 4.75
C THR A 89 -8.78 9.90 5.96
N ALA A 90 -7.92 9.95 6.98
CA ALA A 90 -7.93 9.01 8.11
C ALA A 90 -9.30 8.85 8.82
N GLN A 91 -10.14 9.88 8.83
CA GLN A 91 -11.44 9.89 9.53
C GLN A 91 -12.60 10.41 8.69
N VAL A 92 -12.51 10.33 7.36
CA VAL A 92 -13.56 10.90 6.50
C VAL A 92 -14.80 10.00 6.41
N GLY A 93 -14.66 8.69 6.57
CA GLY A 93 -15.80 7.79 6.41
C GLY A 93 -15.52 6.32 6.66
N PRO A 94 -16.54 5.47 6.47
CA PRO A 94 -16.49 4.06 6.83
C PRO A 94 -15.79 3.18 5.78
N PHE A 95 -15.55 3.70 4.57
CA PHE A 95 -14.97 2.93 3.48
C PHE A 95 -13.45 3.08 3.45
N ARG A 96 -12.79 2.10 2.81
CA ARG A 96 -11.33 2.03 2.69
C ARG A 96 -10.92 1.85 1.24
N LEU A 97 -9.88 2.57 0.84
CA LEU A 97 -9.13 2.39 -0.40
C LEU A 97 -7.66 2.10 -0.07
N ASN A 98 -7.21 0.88 -0.37
CA ASN A 98 -5.79 0.52 -0.30
C ASN A 98 -5.17 0.69 -1.69
N ILE A 99 -4.04 1.39 -1.77
CA ILE A 99 -3.29 1.60 -3.02
C ILE A 99 -1.93 0.93 -2.86
N ALA A 100 -1.68 -0.12 -3.63
CA ALA A 100 -0.41 -0.83 -3.60
C ALA A 100 0.61 -0.12 -4.51
N VAL A 101 1.67 0.45 -3.92
CA VAL A 101 2.71 1.22 -4.62
C VAL A 101 4.09 0.67 -4.25
N GLY A 102 4.88 0.28 -5.26
CA GLY A 102 6.12 -0.46 -5.02
C GLY A 102 5.86 -1.79 -4.32
N TYR A 103 4.67 -2.38 -4.54
CA TYR A 103 4.23 -3.59 -3.85
C TYR A 103 4.58 -4.85 -4.65
N ASP A 104 5.08 -5.87 -3.96
CA ASP A 104 5.17 -7.23 -4.47
C ASP A 104 4.90 -8.20 -3.32
N GLY A 105 3.84 -9.02 -3.45
CA GLY A 105 3.40 -9.89 -2.35
C GLY A 105 4.37 -11.03 -2.03
N ARG A 106 5.21 -11.47 -2.99
CA ARG A 106 6.23 -12.49 -2.69
C ARG A 106 7.41 -11.88 -1.98
N GLU A 107 7.82 -10.69 -2.42
CA GLU A 107 8.88 -9.95 -1.73
C GLU A 107 8.45 -9.60 -0.31
N GLU A 108 7.22 -9.12 -0.12
CA GLU A 108 6.64 -8.80 1.18
C GLU A 108 6.71 -9.98 2.16
N ILE A 109 6.24 -11.15 1.73
CA ILE A 109 6.29 -12.37 2.57
C ILE A 109 7.74 -12.77 2.85
N THR A 110 8.62 -12.67 1.85
CA THR A 110 10.03 -13.03 2.00
C THR A 110 10.74 -12.12 2.99
N GLU A 111 10.47 -10.81 2.95
CA GLU A 111 10.99 -9.82 3.88
C GLU A 111 10.45 -10.04 5.29
N ALA A 112 9.15 -10.27 5.44
CA ALA A 112 8.53 -10.58 6.74
C ALA A 112 9.16 -11.83 7.39
N VAL A 113 9.35 -12.90 6.62
CA VAL A 113 10.01 -14.13 7.09
C VAL A 113 11.48 -13.86 7.42
N ARG A 114 12.20 -13.09 6.59
CA ARG A 114 13.61 -12.73 6.86
C ARG A 114 13.75 -11.97 8.17
N ASN A 115 12.91 -10.97 8.40
CA ASN A 115 12.92 -10.14 9.60
C ASN A 115 12.59 -10.97 10.85
N LEU A 116 11.61 -11.89 10.76
CA LEU A 116 11.33 -12.84 11.82
C LEU A 116 12.53 -13.72 12.15
N LEU A 117 13.19 -14.29 11.14
CA LEU A 117 14.35 -15.16 11.34
C LEU A 117 15.51 -14.42 12.03
N LEU A 118 15.76 -13.17 11.64
CA LEU A 118 16.79 -12.33 12.27
C LEU A 118 16.45 -12.05 13.73
N GLU A 119 15.22 -11.64 14.02
CA GLU A 119 14.76 -11.39 15.40
C GLU A 119 14.84 -12.63 16.29
N ARG A 120 14.43 -13.79 15.79
CA ARG A 120 14.50 -15.06 16.54
C ARG A 120 15.94 -15.53 16.72
N ALA A 121 16.83 -15.24 15.77
CA ALA A 121 18.26 -15.51 15.90
C ALA A 121 18.90 -14.64 17.00
N ASP A 122 18.51 -13.37 17.11
CA ASP A 122 18.96 -12.47 18.19
C ASP A 122 18.49 -12.95 19.58
N GLN A 123 17.39 -13.71 19.63
CA GLN A 123 16.88 -14.38 20.83
C GLN A 123 17.52 -15.76 21.07
N GLU A 124 18.54 -16.12 20.29
CA GLU A 124 19.23 -17.42 20.33
C GLU A 124 18.31 -18.64 20.10
N ILE A 125 17.17 -18.44 19.42
CA ILE A 125 16.23 -19.53 19.09
C ILE A 125 16.74 -20.26 17.86
N SER A 126 16.75 -21.60 17.91
CA SER A 126 17.21 -22.41 16.79
C SER A 126 16.26 -22.34 15.60
N LEU A 127 16.78 -22.42 14.37
CA LEU A 127 15.96 -22.45 13.15
C LEU A 127 14.91 -23.58 13.17
N LYS A 128 15.22 -24.71 13.83
CA LYS A 128 14.28 -25.84 13.97
C LYS A 128 13.09 -25.48 14.85
N ASP A 129 13.30 -24.69 15.90
CA ASP A 129 12.25 -24.32 16.83
C ASP A 129 11.40 -23.19 16.22
N VAL A 130 12.03 -22.22 15.55
CA VAL A 130 11.29 -21.21 14.76
C VAL A 130 10.39 -21.88 13.73
N ALA A 131 10.88 -22.88 12.99
CA ALA A 131 10.09 -23.58 11.98
C ALA A 131 8.90 -24.37 12.55
N LYS A 132 8.96 -24.81 13.82
CA LYS A 132 7.86 -25.51 14.50
C LYS A 132 6.80 -24.56 15.04
N GLU A 133 7.22 -23.38 15.49
CA GLU A 133 6.36 -22.39 16.16
C GLU A 133 5.81 -21.33 15.21
N LEU A 134 6.33 -21.24 13.99
CA LEU A 134 5.92 -20.27 12.98
C LEU A 134 4.41 -20.32 12.72
N ILE A 135 3.73 -19.20 12.96
CA ILE A 135 2.30 -19.03 12.67
C ILE A 135 2.07 -17.84 11.71
N PRO A 136 0.93 -17.77 11.01
CA PRO A 136 0.62 -16.68 10.09
C PRO A 136 0.69 -15.27 10.73
N GLU A 137 0.39 -15.16 12.01
CA GLU A 137 0.46 -13.92 12.78
C GLU A 137 1.90 -13.40 12.89
N ASP A 138 2.90 -14.29 12.91
CA ASP A 138 4.31 -13.91 12.89
C ASP A 138 4.68 -13.17 11.60
N ILE A 139 4.05 -13.53 10.48
CA ILE A 139 4.27 -12.90 9.18
C ILE A 139 3.45 -11.61 9.09
N THR A 140 2.18 -11.67 9.50
CA THR A 140 1.22 -10.55 9.36
C THR A 140 1.70 -9.27 10.04
N GLN A 141 2.30 -9.39 11.23
CA GLN A 141 2.83 -8.24 11.98
C GLN A 141 4.09 -7.58 11.34
N ARG A 142 4.63 -8.19 10.27
CA ARG A 142 5.83 -7.72 9.54
C ARG A 142 5.55 -7.43 8.06
N LEU A 143 4.30 -7.50 7.62
CA LEU A 143 3.90 -7.11 6.25
C LEU A 143 3.97 -5.58 6.11
N TYR A 144 3.94 -5.08 4.86
CA TYR A 144 3.86 -3.65 4.61
C TYR A 144 2.57 -3.10 5.24
N SER A 145 2.69 -1.98 5.95
CA SER A 145 1.59 -1.30 6.66
C SER A 145 0.97 -0.23 5.79
#